data_AF-A0A285PJ63-F1
#
_entry.id   AF-A0A285PJ63-F1
#
_cell.length_a   1.000
_cell.length_b   1.000
_cell.length_c   1.000
_cell.angle_alpha   90.00
_cell.angle_beta   90.00
_cell.angle_gamma   90.00
#
_symmetry.space_group_name_H-M   'P 1'
#
loop_
_entity.id
_entity.type
_entity.pdbx_description
1 polymer ?
#
loop_
_entity_poly.entity_id
_entity_poly.type
_entity_poly.pdbx_seq_one_letter_code
_entity_poly.pdbx_strand_id
1 'polypeptide(L)'
;MASELEKLDELQRKLNERKRKARTKEYQKLGRAFYQKSQAKTFAGAHQMLDHVPMFQQSAQKANLTDAQMQQLIDIADHIHWNGNFWQIEDLKNVSQWLAQFRTDQDQN
;
A
#
# COMPACT_ATOMS: atom_id res chain seq x y z
N MET A 1 -35.67 -4.21 -36.66
CA MET A 1 -34.74 -5.34 -36.43
C MET A 1 -33.48 -4.76 -35.84
N ALA A 2 -33.11 -5.12 -34.60
CA ALA A 2 -31.91 -4.60 -33.95
C ALA A 2 -30.68 -4.91 -34.81
N SER A 3 -29.84 -3.89 -35.02
CA SER A 3 -28.61 -3.98 -35.82
C SER A 3 -27.71 -5.07 -35.25
N GLU A 4 -26.95 -5.77 -36.09
CA GLU A 4 -25.98 -6.78 -35.62
C GLU A 4 -24.99 -6.18 -34.61
N LEU A 5 -24.69 -4.89 -34.73
CA LEU A 5 -23.87 -4.14 -33.78
C LEU A 5 -24.53 -4.00 -32.40
N GLU A 6 -25.84 -3.76 -32.33
CA GLU A 6 -26.57 -3.66 -31.06
C GLU A 6 -26.63 -5.02 -30.35
N LYS A 7 -26.80 -6.11 -31.10
CA LYS A 7 -26.75 -7.48 -30.55
C LYS A 7 -25.37 -7.82 -29.99
N LEU A 8 -24.29 -7.38 -30.66
CA LEU A 8 -22.92 -7.56 -30.17
C LEU A 8 -22.66 -6.76 -28.89
N ASP A 9 -23.17 -5.53 -28.79
CA ASP A 9 -22.98 -4.70 -27.60
C ASP A 9 -23.76 -5.24 -26.38
N GLU A 10 -24.98 -5.76 -26.59
CA GLU A 10 -25.72 -6.47 -25.55
C GLU A 10 -25.00 -7.74 -25.05
N LEU A 11 -24.41 -8.52 -25.97
CA LEU A 11 -23.62 -9.69 -25.63
C LEU A 11 -22.37 -9.30 -24.81
N GLN A 12 -21.71 -8.20 -25.18
CA GLN A 12 -20.55 -7.68 -24.46
C GLN A 12 -20.92 -7.22 -23.05
N ARG A 13 -22.05 -6.52 -22.87
CA ARG A 13 -22.55 -6.11 -21.55
C ARG A 13 -22.86 -7.33 -20.66
N LYS A 14 -23.57 -8.33 -21.19
CA LYS A 14 -23.87 -9.58 -20.46
C LYS A 14 -22.59 -10.34 -20.06
N LEU A 15 -21.59 -10.36 -20.93
CA LEU A 15 -20.30 -10.99 -20.65
C LEU A 15 -19.54 -10.26 -19.54
N ASN A 16 -19.53 -8.92 -19.57
CA ASN A 16 -18.93 -8.11 -18.53
C ASN A 16 -19.61 -8.27 -17.17
N GLU A 17 -20.93 -8.39 -17.13
CA GLU A 17 -21.67 -8.69 -15.89
C GLU A 17 -21.33 -10.08 -15.35
N ARG A 18 -21.24 -11.10 -16.21
CA ARG A 18 -20.80 -12.45 -15.80
C ARG A 18 -19.38 -12.43 -15.24
N LYS A 19 -18.45 -11.70 -15.87
CA LYS A 19 -17.09 -11.50 -15.35
C LYS A 19 -17.09 -10.82 -13.98
N ARG A 20 -17.90 -9.77 -13.80
CA ARG A 20 -18.05 -9.10 -12.49
C ARG A 20 -18.54 -10.09 -11.43
N LYS A 21 -19.62 -10.83 -11.70
CA LYS A 21 -20.17 -11.84 -10.78
C LYS A 21 -19.16 -12.95 -10.45
N ALA A 22 -18.42 -13.44 -11.44
CA ALA A 22 -17.38 -14.45 -11.23
C ALA A 22 -16.27 -13.92 -10.31
N ARG A 23 -15.76 -12.70 -10.56
CA ARG A 23 -14.76 -12.07 -9.70
C ARG A 23 -15.26 -11.90 -8.27
N THR A 24 -16.49 -11.42 -8.07
CA THR A 24 -17.07 -11.29 -6.72
C THR A 24 -17.11 -12.64 -5.98
N LYS A 25 -17.47 -13.73 -6.68
CA LYS A 25 -17.47 -15.08 -6.07
C LYS A 25 -16.05 -15.53 -5.68
N GLU A 26 -15.06 -15.28 -6.52
CA GLU A 26 -13.65 -15.61 -6.19
C GLU A 26 -13.15 -14.79 -4.99
N TYR A 27 -13.44 -13.49 -4.93
CA TYR A 27 -13.12 -12.67 -3.75
C TYR A 27 -13.84 -13.16 -2.48
N GLN A 28 -15.09 -13.58 -2.59
CA GLN A 28 -15.82 -14.18 -1.46
C GLN A 28 -15.21 -15.50 -1.00
N LYS A 29 -14.76 -16.36 -1.93
CA LYS A 29 -14.06 -17.61 -1.60
C LYS A 29 -12.73 -17.32 -0.91
N LEU A 30 -11.95 -16.36 -1.42
CA LEU A 30 -10.70 -15.91 -0.81
C LEU A 30 -10.95 -15.37 0.60
N GLY A 31 -11.98 -14.53 0.78
CA GLY A 31 -12.41 -14.07 2.10
C GLY A 31 -12.74 -15.24 3.02
N ARG A 32 -13.56 -16.20 2.60
CA ARG A 32 -13.91 -17.40 3.40
C ARG A 32 -12.69 -18.26 3.74
N ALA A 33 -11.77 -18.47 2.80
CA ALA A 33 -10.54 -19.21 3.04
C ALA A 33 -9.63 -18.48 4.04
N PHE A 34 -9.57 -17.15 3.95
CA PHE A 34 -8.90 -16.31 4.94
C PHE A 34 -9.54 -16.44 6.32
N TYR A 35 -10.88 -16.36 6.43
CA TYR A 35 -11.62 -16.59 7.69
C TYR A 35 -11.33 -17.96 8.32
N GLN A 36 -11.30 -19.01 7.50
CA GLN A 36 -10.99 -20.36 7.97
C GLN A 36 -9.55 -20.46 8.50
N LYS A 37 -8.58 -19.85 7.80
CA LYS A 37 -7.17 -19.87 8.21
C LYS A 37 -6.89 -18.96 9.40
N SER A 38 -7.55 -17.82 9.51
CA SER A 38 -7.38 -16.86 10.61
C SER A 38 -8.03 -17.32 11.92
N GLN A 39 -8.77 -18.43 11.92
CA GLN A 39 -9.57 -18.94 13.04
C GLN A 39 -10.60 -17.93 13.58
N ALA A 40 -10.87 -16.86 12.83
CA ALA A 40 -11.82 -15.84 13.22
C ALA A 40 -13.25 -16.38 13.10
N LYS A 41 -13.96 -16.45 14.23
CA LYS A 41 -15.32 -17.00 14.28
C LYS A 41 -16.37 -16.10 13.61
N THR A 42 -16.06 -14.81 13.41
CA THR A 42 -16.98 -13.82 12.83
C THR A 42 -16.24 -12.78 11.97
N PHE A 43 -16.98 -12.12 11.08
CA PHE A 43 -16.49 -11.00 10.26
C PHE A 43 -15.89 -9.86 11.11
N ALA A 44 -16.63 -9.44 12.15
CA ALA A 44 -16.17 -8.43 13.10
C ALA A 44 -14.90 -8.89 13.86
N GLY A 45 -14.83 -10.16 14.23
CA GLY A 45 -13.64 -10.73 14.89
C GLY A 45 -12.41 -10.74 13.98
N ALA A 46 -12.55 -11.02 12.68
CA ALA A 46 -11.42 -10.91 11.76
C ALA A 46 -10.99 -9.46 11.52
N HIS A 47 -11.94 -8.52 11.48
CA HIS A 47 -11.62 -7.09 11.43
C HIS A 47 -10.81 -6.65 12.66
N GLN A 48 -11.24 -7.04 13.86
CA GLN A 48 -10.47 -6.78 15.09
C GLN A 48 -9.10 -7.46 15.05
N MET A 49 -9.01 -8.68 14.51
CA MET A 49 -7.71 -9.33 14.33
C MET A 49 -6.80 -8.57 13.38
N LEU A 50 -7.32 -8.02 12.26
CA LEU A 50 -6.57 -7.16 11.33
C LEU A 50 -6.04 -5.89 12.02
N ASP A 51 -6.85 -5.25 12.85
CA ASP A 51 -6.46 -4.06 13.63
C ASP A 51 -5.37 -4.37 14.69
N HIS A 52 -5.23 -5.66 15.05
CA HIS A 52 -4.26 -6.15 16.04
C HIS A 52 -3.11 -6.98 15.44
N VAL A 53 -3.02 -7.13 14.12
CA VAL A 53 -1.84 -7.76 13.49
C VAL A 53 -0.69 -6.76 13.55
N PRO A 54 0.46 -7.12 14.15
CA PRO A 54 1.62 -6.22 14.27
C PRO A 54 2.09 -5.64 12.94
N MET A 55 1.97 -6.41 11.85
CA MET A 55 2.30 -6.01 10.48
C MET A 55 1.41 -4.88 9.91
N PHE A 56 0.16 -4.74 10.40
CA PHE A 56 -0.74 -3.63 10.02
C PHE A 56 -0.74 -2.49 11.07
N GLN A 57 -0.29 -2.76 12.29
CA GLN A 57 -0.11 -1.77 13.36
C GLN A 57 1.18 -0.94 13.22
N GLN A 58 2.09 -1.28 12.31
CA GLN A 58 3.31 -0.51 12.04
C GLN A 58 3.06 0.92 11.53
N SER A 59 1.82 1.31 11.26
CA SER A 59 1.43 2.70 10.98
C SER A 59 1.30 3.57 12.24
N ALA A 60 1.37 3.00 13.44
CA ALA A 60 1.14 3.72 14.71
C ALA A 60 2.41 4.08 15.49
N GLN A 61 3.60 3.62 15.09
CA GLN A 61 4.84 4.26 15.52
C GLN A 61 5.15 5.39 14.55
N LYS A 62 4.40 6.49 14.66
CA LYS A 62 4.86 7.77 14.13
C LYS A 62 6.18 8.05 14.84
N ALA A 63 7.30 7.79 14.17
CA ALA A 63 8.56 8.38 14.53
C ALA A 63 8.32 9.89 14.45
N ASN A 64 8.04 10.51 15.60
CA ASN A 64 7.84 11.94 15.68
C ASN A 64 9.23 12.55 15.49
N LEU A 65 9.57 12.85 14.24
CA LEU A 65 10.66 13.74 13.92
C LEU A 65 10.44 15.02 14.73
N THR A 66 11.46 15.46 15.45
CA THR A 66 11.45 16.78 16.06
C THR A 66 11.28 17.84 14.97
N ASP A 67 10.76 19.02 15.31
CA ASP A 67 10.61 20.12 14.35
C ASP A 67 11.93 20.45 13.63
N ALA A 68 13.05 20.33 14.34
CA ALA A 68 14.39 20.49 13.78
C ALA A 68 14.74 19.42 12.75
N GLN A 69 14.43 18.14 13.01
CA GLN A 69 14.66 17.06 12.06
C GLN A 69 13.75 17.16 10.84
N MET A 70 12.52 17.67 11.02
CA MET A 70 11.61 17.95 9.91
C MET A 70 12.14 19.06 9.01
N GLN A 71 12.63 20.16 9.59
CA GLN A 71 13.26 21.24 8.81
C GLN A 71 14.49 20.74 8.05
N GLN A 72 15.33 19.92 8.68
CA GLN A 72 16.48 19.32 8.00
C GLN A 72 16.08 18.46 6.79
N LEU A 73 14.95 17.75 6.83
CA LEU A 73 14.44 16.99 5.68
C LEU A 73 13.93 17.90 4.56
N ILE A 74 13.26 18.99 4.91
CA ILE A 74 12.78 19.98 3.95
C ILE A 74 13.98 20.60 3.24
N ASP A 75 14.99 21.04 4.00
CA ASP A 75 16.23 21.57 3.46
C ASP A 75 16.91 20.56 2.54
N ILE A 76 17.01 19.29 2.95
CA ILE A 76 17.57 18.24 2.09
C ILE A 76 16.78 18.15 0.78
N ALA A 77 15.45 18.11 0.83
CA ALA A 77 14.60 17.99 -0.36
C ALA A 77 14.76 19.18 -1.31
N ASP A 78 14.88 20.40 -0.79
CA ASP A 78 15.05 21.62 -1.59
C ASP A 78 16.41 21.68 -2.30
N HIS A 79 17.44 21.04 -1.74
CA HIS A 79 18.76 20.92 -2.39
C HIS A 79 18.84 19.78 -3.42
N ILE A 80 17.81 18.94 -3.54
CA ILE A 80 17.74 17.93 -4.59
C ILE A 80 17.28 18.60 -5.88
N HIS A 81 18.11 18.52 -6.91
CA HIS A 81 17.78 18.99 -8.25
C HIS A 81 17.86 17.88 -9.28
N TRP A 82 17.06 18.00 -10.33
CA TRP A 82 17.06 17.07 -11.45
C TRP A 82 18.15 17.47 -12.45
N ASN A 83 19.08 16.57 -12.75
CA ASN A 83 20.18 16.84 -13.70
C ASN A 83 19.91 16.35 -15.14
N GLY A 84 18.73 15.79 -15.40
CA GLY A 84 18.37 15.19 -16.71
C GLY A 84 18.31 13.67 -16.70
N ASN A 85 18.95 12.99 -15.75
CA ASN A 85 18.99 11.53 -15.66
C ASN A 85 18.57 10.99 -14.28
N PHE A 86 18.97 11.69 -13.22
CA PHE A 86 18.65 11.32 -11.84
C PHE A 86 18.56 12.57 -10.96
N TRP A 87 17.96 12.39 -9.80
CA TRP A 87 17.93 13.40 -8.74
C TRP A 87 19.30 13.46 -8.06
N GLN A 88 19.92 14.64 -8.10
CA GLN A 88 21.25 14.90 -7.56
C GLN A 88 21.15 15.88 -6.39
N ILE A 89 22.01 15.66 -5.40
CA ILE A 89 22.24 16.56 -4.27
C ILE A 89 23.74 16.66 -4.05
N GLU A 90 24.25 17.87 -3.82
CA GLU A 90 25.70 18.12 -3.70
C GLU A 90 26.28 17.42 -2.47
N ASP A 91 25.55 17.45 -1.36
CA ASP A 91 25.97 16.91 -0.07
C ASP A 91 25.49 15.47 0.20
N LEU A 92 25.36 14.64 -0.84
CA LEU A 92 24.83 13.27 -0.74
C LEU A 92 25.50 12.45 0.37
N LYS A 93 26.81 12.64 0.58
CA LYS A 93 27.55 11.99 1.67
C LYS A 93 27.01 12.38 3.05
N ASN A 94 26.84 13.67 3.30
CA ASN A 94 26.36 14.18 4.59
C ASN A 94 24.90 13.78 4.82
N VAL A 95 24.07 13.88 3.78
CA VAL A 95 22.66 13.45 3.81
C VAL A 95 22.54 11.97 4.11
N SER A 96 23.37 11.12 3.48
CA SER A 96 23.35 9.68 3.71
C SER A 96 23.75 9.32 5.14
N GLN A 97 24.73 10.03 5.72
CA GLN A 97 25.14 9.85 7.11
C GLN A 97 24.06 10.31 8.09
N TRP A 98 23.41 11.44 7.81
CA TRP A 98 22.29 11.94 8.61
C TRP A 98 21.10 10.98 8.58
N LEU A 99 20.71 10.49 7.39
CA LEU A 99 19.65 9.49 7.24
C LEU A 99 19.97 8.16 7.94
N ALA A 100 21.25 7.79 8.01
CA ALA A 100 21.69 6.56 8.68
C ALA A 100 21.41 6.59 10.20
N GLN A 101 21.31 7.77 10.82
CA GLN A 101 21.01 7.89 12.25
C GLN A 101 19.60 7.39 12.61
N PHE A 102 18.68 7.38 11.65
CA PHE A 102 17.32 6.88 11.83
C PHE A 102 17.17 5.37 11.59
N ARG A 103 18.25 4.67 11.22
CA ARG A 103 18.23 3.23 10.95
C ARG A 103 18.30 2.36 12.21
N THR A 104 17.81 2.84 13.36
CA THR A 104 17.93 2.15 14.66
C THR A 104 17.52 0.67 14.57
N ASP A 105 18.50 -0.18 14.90
CA ASP A 105 18.45 -1.59 15.33
C ASP A 105 17.90 -2.66 14.36
N GLN A 106 18.76 -3.15 13.46
CA GLN A 106 18.73 -4.57 13.01
C GLN A 106 19.69 -5.45 13.82
N ASP A 107 20.41 -4.91 14.82
CA ASP A 107 21.36 -5.64 15.68
C ASP A 107 20.90 -5.66 17.15
N GLN A 108 19.67 -6.09 17.41
CA GLN A 108 19.32 -6.68 18.70
C GLN A 108 18.80 -8.11 18.48
N ASN A 109 19.72 -9.07 18.63
CA ASN A 109 19.58 -10.49 18.97
C ASN A 109 18.20 -11.15 18.82
#